data_AF-A0A4V2TQU0-F1
#
_entry.id   AF-A0A4V2TQU0-F1
#
_cell.length_a   1.000
_cell.length_b   1.000
_cell.length_c   1.000
_cell.angle_alpha   90.00
_cell.angle_beta   90.00
_cell.angle_gamma   90.00
#
_symmetry.space_group_name_H-M   'P 1'
#
loop_
_entity.id
_entity.type
_entity.pdbx_description
1 polymer ?
#
loop_
_entity_poly.entity_id
_entity_poly.type
_entity_poly.pdbx_seq_one_letter_code
_entity_poly.pdbx_strand_id
1 'polypeptide(L)'
;MKNEKINMNARILQYNLHYGFMENHMMFNFEYNPHRLIVRNYALRNNHIEVYKVYLLNFFPDRATKELEQFGVDILHLKYFNKDEASKWLMTQDVKVLQSDINADDQDAVFNIVYLSDQDDINPYLNEDNDDFILRHSCPNQVLKSREKIWLDTRVDGIGLQFL
;
A
#
# COMPACT_ATOMS: atom_id res chain seq x y z
N MET A 1 -15.09 1.59 13.22
CA MET A 1 -15.70 2.14 11.98
C MET A 1 -15.65 3.67 11.89
N LYS A 2 -16.28 4.45 12.78
CA LYS A 2 -16.26 5.94 12.71
C LYS A 2 -14.84 6.50 12.77
N ASN A 3 -14.01 5.99 13.68
CA ASN A 3 -12.62 6.46 13.85
C ASN A 3 -11.74 6.15 12.64
N GLU A 4 -11.87 4.97 12.03
CA GLU A 4 -11.12 4.60 10.82
C GLU A 4 -11.51 5.49 9.63
N LYS A 5 -12.79 5.82 9.47
CA LYS A 5 -13.23 6.74 8.41
C LYS A 5 -12.73 8.16 8.64
N ILE A 6 -12.66 8.61 9.90
CA ILE A 6 -12.04 9.88 10.28
C ILE A 6 -10.55 9.85 9.94
N ASN A 7 -9.86 8.74 10.24
CA ASN A 7 -8.46 8.56 9.90
C ASN A 7 -8.22 8.64 8.37
N MET A 8 -8.99 7.91 7.55
CA MET A 8 -8.92 7.99 6.09
C MET A 8 -9.09 9.43 5.58
N ASN A 9 -10.09 10.17 6.07
CA ASN A 9 -10.30 11.56 5.66
C ASN A 9 -9.15 12.48 6.09
N ALA A 10 -8.57 12.25 7.27
CA ALA A 10 -7.39 12.98 7.73
C ALA A 10 -6.17 12.70 6.84
N ARG A 11 -5.97 11.44 6.41
CA ARG A 11 -4.94 11.07 5.42
C ARG A 11 -5.13 11.78 4.09
N ILE A 12 -6.35 11.78 3.56
CA ILE A 12 -6.67 12.48 2.30
C ILE A 12 -6.29 13.95 2.41
N LEU A 13 -6.64 14.62 3.52
CA LEU A 13 -6.28 16.02 3.72
C LEU A 13 -4.77 16.21 3.80
N GLN A 14 -4.07 15.42 4.62
CA GLN A 14 -2.63 15.50 4.80
C GLN A 14 -1.88 15.30 3.48
N TYR A 15 -2.23 14.28 2.71
CA TYR A 15 -1.55 13.98 1.45
C TYR A 15 -1.93 14.99 0.38
N ASN A 16 -3.15 15.52 0.39
CA ASN A 16 -3.52 16.59 -0.52
C ASN A 16 -2.74 17.88 -0.25
N LEU A 17 -2.41 18.18 1.01
CA LEU A 17 -1.52 19.32 1.32
C LEU A 17 -0.11 19.13 0.73
N HIS A 18 0.36 17.89 0.62
CA HIS A 18 1.67 17.58 0.05
C HIS A 18 1.65 17.52 -1.49
N TYR A 19 0.63 16.89 -2.08
CA TYR A 19 0.58 16.61 -3.53
C TYR A 19 -0.38 17.47 -4.35
N GLY A 20 -1.40 18.09 -3.73
CA GLY A 20 -2.43 18.89 -4.44
C GLY A 20 -3.37 18.09 -5.35
N PHE A 21 -3.58 16.79 -5.10
CA PHE A 21 -4.34 15.90 -5.99
C PHE A 21 -5.86 16.12 -6.02
N MET A 22 -6.45 16.84 -5.05
CA MET A 22 -7.90 17.11 -5.04
C MET A 22 -8.29 18.08 -6.15
N GLU A 23 -7.46 19.09 -6.39
CA GLU A 23 -7.67 20.09 -7.43
C GLU A 23 -7.16 19.60 -8.79
N ASN A 24 -6.18 18.68 -8.79
CA ASN A 24 -5.48 18.22 -9.99
C ASN A 24 -5.51 16.69 -10.17
N HIS A 25 -6.65 16.04 -9.86
CA HIS A 25 -6.74 14.57 -9.84
C HIS A 25 -6.34 13.89 -11.15
N MET A 26 -6.54 14.55 -12.30
CA MET A 26 -6.17 14.04 -13.64
C MET A 26 -4.65 14.09 -13.93
N MET A 27 -3.86 14.81 -13.13
CA MET A 27 -2.41 14.91 -13.32
C MET A 27 -1.66 13.68 -12.80
N PHE A 28 -2.31 12.87 -11.97
CA PHE A 28 -1.72 11.67 -11.40
C PHE A 28 -2.10 10.46 -12.24
N ASN A 29 -1.09 9.71 -12.67
CA ASN A 29 -1.31 8.37 -13.21
C ASN A 29 -2.10 7.54 -12.17
N PHE A 30 -3.03 6.72 -12.65
CA PHE A 30 -3.84 5.82 -11.84
C PHE A 30 -3.03 5.04 -10.78
N GLU A 31 -1.87 4.51 -11.16
CA GLU A 31 -1.04 3.73 -10.22
C GLU A 31 -0.43 4.55 -9.10
N TYR A 32 -0.13 5.82 -9.39
CA TYR A 32 0.53 6.75 -8.48
C TYR A 32 -0.44 7.77 -7.88
N ASN A 33 -1.76 7.52 -7.96
CA ASN A 33 -2.76 8.45 -7.46
C ASN A 33 -2.87 8.33 -5.93
N PRO A 34 -2.47 9.35 -5.14
CA PRO A 34 -2.45 9.22 -3.68
C PRO A 34 -3.85 9.05 -3.09
N HIS A 35 -4.86 9.70 -3.67
CA HIS A 35 -6.25 9.56 -3.25
C HIS A 35 -6.74 8.11 -3.38
N ARG A 36 -6.46 7.49 -4.53
CA ARG A 36 -6.80 6.08 -4.79
C ARG A 36 -6.13 5.18 -3.77
N LEU A 37 -4.83 5.34 -3.55
CA LEU A 37 -4.06 4.49 -2.62
C LEU A 37 -4.62 4.58 -1.20
N ILE A 38 -4.93 5.78 -0.71
CA ILE A 38 -5.52 5.99 0.63
C ILE A 38 -6.90 5.32 0.74
N VAL A 39 -7.78 5.50 -0.25
CA VAL A 39 -9.13 4.92 -0.22
C VAL A 39 -9.07 3.40 -0.32
N ARG A 40 -8.20 2.86 -1.19
CA ARG A 40 -7.99 1.41 -1.34
C ARG A 40 -7.42 0.79 -0.07
N ASN A 41 -6.40 1.41 0.54
CA ASN A 41 -5.82 1.00 1.82
C ASN A 41 -6.90 0.86 2.90
N TYR A 42 -7.70 1.92 3.10
CA TYR A 42 -8.78 1.93 4.07
C TYR A 42 -9.79 0.80 3.80
N ALA A 43 -10.21 0.66 2.54
CA ALA A 43 -11.20 -0.34 2.15
C ALA A 43 -10.68 -1.77 2.37
N LEU A 44 -9.43 -2.06 2.03
CA LEU A 44 -8.82 -3.38 2.23
C LEU A 44 -8.76 -3.77 3.72
N ARG A 45 -8.17 -2.91 4.56
CA ARG A 45 -7.99 -3.19 6.00
C ARG A 45 -9.31 -3.37 6.75
N ASN A 46 -10.38 -2.75 6.25
CA ASN A 46 -11.70 -2.78 6.87
C ASN A 46 -12.69 -3.71 6.15
N ASN A 47 -12.28 -4.42 5.09
CA ASN A 47 -13.16 -5.22 4.24
C ASN A 47 -14.40 -4.44 3.75
N HIS A 48 -14.20 -3.21 3.28
CA HIS A 48 -15.25 -2.29 2.85
C HIS A 48 -15.17 -1.99 1.35
N ILE A 49 -15.33 -3.03 0.52
CA ILE A 49 -15.23 -2.93 -0.95
C ILE A 49 -16.12 -1.84 -1.54
N GLU A 50 -17.32 -1.62 -1.01
CA GLU A 50 -18.25 -0.60 -1.52
C GLU A 50 -17.68 0.83 -1.43
N VAL A 51 -16.82 1.12 -0.45
CA VAL A 51 -16.16 2.43 -0.34
C VAL A 51 -15.21 2.64 -1.52
N TYR A 52 -14.44 1.60 -1.88
CA TYR A 52 -13.53 1.67 -3.01
C TYR A 52 -14.27 1.69 -4.36
N LYS A 53 -15.33 0.91 -4.48
CA LYS A 53 -16.22 0.91 -5.66
C LYS A 53 -16.82 2.27 -5.93
N VAL A 54 -17.41 2.93 -4.93
CA VAL A 54 -17.97 4.28 -5.09
C VAL A 54 -16.89 5.26 -5.55
N TYR A 55 -15.69 5.17 -4.97
CA TYR A 55 -14.55 5.97 -5.40
C TYR A 55 -14.19 5.73 -6.88
N LEU A 56 -13.99 4.47 -7.27
CA LEU A 56 -13.62 4.11 -8.64
C LEU A 56 -14.67 4.57 -9.66
N LEU A 57 -15.97 4.39 -9.39
CA LEU A 57 -17.02 4.82 -10.32
C LEU A 57 -17.06 6.35 -10.51
N ASN A 58 -16.64 7.12 -9.51
CA ASN A 58 -16.62 8.58 -9.58
C ASN A 58 -15.37 9.14 -10.27
N PHE A 59 -14.21 8.50 -10.09
CA PHE A 59 -12.92 9.05 -10.53
C PHE A 59 -12.25 8.25 -11.65
N PHE A 60 -12.49 6.93 -11.73
CA PHE A 60 -11.85 6.01 -12.67
C PHE A 60 -12.80 4.91 -13.17
N PRO A 61 -13.97 5.28 -13.76
CA PRO A 61 -15.02 4.32 -14.10
C PRO A 61 -14.52 3.21 -15.04
N ASP A 62 -13.63 3.56 -15.99
CA ASP A 62 -13.07 2.62 -16.97
C ASP A 62 -12.14 1.56 -16.35
N ARG A 63 -11.67 1.77 -15.11
CA ARG A 63 -10.83 0.82 -14.36
C ARG A 63 -11.63 0.02 -13.34
N ALA A 64 -12.86 0.43 -13.02
CA ALA A 64 -13.61 -0.05 -11.87
C ALA A 64 -13.77 -1.58 -11.84
N THR A 65 -14.15 -2.20 -12.96
CA THR A 65 -14.36 -3.66 -13.03
C THR A 65 -13.10 -4.43 -12.68
N LYS A 66 -11.98 -4.14 -13.36
CA LYS A 66 -10.70 -4.84 -13.15
C LYS A 66 -10.19 -4.63 -11.72
N GLU A 67 -10.28 -3.41 -11.21
CA GLU A 67 -9.79 -3.09 -9.86
C GLU A 67 -10.61 -3.76 -8.75
N LEU A 68 -11.92 -3.92 -8.95
CA LEU A 68 -12.78 -4.60 -7.97
C LEU A 68 -12.58 -6.11 -7.98
N GLU A 69 -12.32 -6.71 -9.15
CA GLU A 69 -11.89 -8.10 -9.24
C GLU A 69 -10.55 -8.30 -8.51
N GLN A 70 -9.57 -7.44 -8.77
CA GLN A 70 -8.27 -7.48 -8.12
C GLN A 70 -8.39 -7.28 -6.60
N PHE A 71 -9.21 -6.33 -6.15
CA PHE A 71 -9.48 -6.12 -4.73
C PHE A 71 -9.99 -7.40 -4.03
N GLY A 72 -10.86 -8.15 -4.71
CA GLY A 72 -11.38 -9.43 -4.21
C GLY A 72 -10.29 -10.50 -4.05
N VAL A 73 -9.25 -10.46 -4.87
CA VAL A 73 -8.07 -11.31 -4.70
C VAL A 73 -7.19 -10.78 -3.57
N ASP A 74 -6.88 -9.48 -3.57
CA ASP A 74 -5.92 -8.86 -2.64
C ASP A 74 -6.33 -9.06 -1.18
N ILE A 75 -7.63 -8.94 -0.89
CA ILE A 75 -8.13 -9.08 0.48
C ILE A 75 -7.93 -10.50 1.06
N LEU A 76 -7.84 -11.53 0.22
CA LEU A 76 -7.57 -12.90 0.66
C LEU A 76 -6.12 -13.10 1.11
N HIS A 77 -5.21 -12.26 0.62
CA HIS A 77 -3.77 -12.34 0.88
C HIS A 77 -3.28 -11.29 1.87
N LEU A 78 -4.09 -10.27 2.15
CA LEU A 78 -3.81 -9.27 3.17
C LEU A 78 -3.93 -9.87 4.56
N LYS A 79 -2.81 -9.89 5.29
CA LYS A 79 -2.77 -10.34 6.68
C LYS A 79 -2.30 -9.23 7.60
N TYR A 80 -2.78 -9.31 8.82
CA TYR A 80 -2.36 -8.45 9.90
C TYR A 80 -1.48 -9.25 10.86
N PHE A 81 -0.27 -8.77 11.07
CA PHE A 81 0.73 -9.37 11.94
C PHE A 81 1.09 -8.42 13.08
N ASN A 82 1.37 -8.98 14.24
CA ASN A 82 2.22 -8.26 15.20
C ASN A 82 3.69 -8.31 14.74
N LYS A 83 4.53 -7.51 15.39
CA LYS A 83 5.97 -7.39 15.06
C LYS A 83 6.73 -8.72 15.06
N ASP A 84 6.49 -9.58 16.05
CA ASP A 84 7.18 -10.87 16.16
C ASP A 84 6.75 -11.84 15.05
N GLU A 85 5.45 -11.89 14.75
CA GLU A 85 4.91 -12.71 13.66
C GLU A 85 5.41 -12.21 12.31
N ALA A 86 5.40 -10.89 12.09
CA ALA A 86 5.91 -10.28 10.86
C ALA A 86 7.40 -10.56 10.67
N SER A 87 8.20 -10.38 11.72
CA SER A 87 9.64 -10.66 11.70
C SER A 87 9.93 -12.11 11.29
N LYS A 88 9.28 -13.07 11.96
CA LYS A 88 9.42 -14.50 11.63
C LYS A 88 8.99 -14.81 10.20
N TRP A 89 7.86 -14.25 9.77
CA TRP A 89 7.33 -14.49 8.44
C TRP A 89 8.25 -13.94 7.35
N LEU A 90 8.68 -12.68 7.47
CA LEU A 90 9.57 -12.01 6.52
C LEU A 90 10.92 -12.72 6.40
N MET A 91 11.48 -13.17 7.52
CA MET A 91 12.71 -13.99 7.52
C MET A 91 12.49 -15.35 6.84
N THR A 92 11.37 -16.02 7.09
CA THR A 92 11.07 -17.34 6.51
C THR A 92 10.90 -17.26 4.99
N GLN A 93 10.40 -16.13 4.49
CA GLN A 93 10.20 -15.90 3.05
C GLN A 93 11.42 -15.23 2.37
N ASP A 94 12.52 -15.01 3.10
CA ASP A 94 13.71 -14.28 2.62
C ASP A 94 13.36 -12.93 1.95
N VAL A 95 12.43 -12.18 2.54
CA VAL A 95 12.01 -10.89 1.99
C VAL A 95 13.12 -9.86 2.20
N LYS A 96 13.57 -9.24 1.11
CA LYS A 96 14.64 -8.24 1.12
C LYS A 96 14.11 -6.81 1.07
N VAL A 97 13.04 -6.58 0.31
CA VAL A 97 12.44 -5.26 0.09
C VAL A 97 10.92 -5.33 0.23
N LEU A 98 10.37 -4.36 0.95
CA LEU A 98 8.94 -4.10 1.07
C LEU A 98 8.61 -2.79 0.37
N GLN A 99 7.41 -2.68 -0.19
CA GLN A 99 6.84 -1.43 -0.69
C GLN A 99 5.59 -1.06 0.09
N SER A 100 5.53 0.12 0.66
CA SER A 100 4.33 0.62 1.35
C SER A 100 3.38 1.29 0.36
N ASP A 101 2.07 1.07 0.49
CA ASP A 101 1.07 1.73 -0.35
C ASP A 101 0.97 3.24 -0.07
N ILE A 102 0.96 3.60 1.21
CA ILE A 102 1.06 4.96 1.74
C ILE A 102 2.37 5.11 2.54
N ASN A 103 2.52 6.15 3.34
CA ASN A 103 3.78 6.47 4.00
C ASN A 103 4.16 5.33 4.97
N ALA A 104 5.41 4.87 4.89
CA ALA A 104 5.92 3.77 5.70
C ALA A 104 5.96 4.05 7.21
N ASP A 105 5.71 5.28 7.66
CA ASP A 105 5.53 5.62 9.09
C ASP A 105 4.06 5.58 9.55
N ASP A 106 3.12 5.58 8.61
CA ASP A 106 1.69 5.56 8.89
C ASP A 106 1.26 4.17 9.37
N GLN A 107 0.87 4.01 10.64
CA GLN A 107 0.58 2.70 11.26
C GLN A 107 -0.42 1.82 10.50
N ASP A 108 -1.19 2.43 9.60
CA ASP A 108 -2.17 1.82 8.74
C ASP A 108 -1.69 1.49 7.31
N ALA A 109 -0.43 1.74 6.97
CA ALA A 109 0.12 1.35 5.68
C ALA A 109 0.13 -0.18 5.51
N VAL A 110 -0.17 -0.61 4.30
CA VAL A 110 -0.06 -1.99 3.85
C VAL A 110 1.25 -2.14 3.08
N PHE A 111 2.01 -3.18 3.42
CA PHE A 111 3.25 -3.50 2.74
C PHE A 111 3.04 -4.62 1.73
N ASN A 112 3.53 -4.41 0.51
CA ASN A 112 3.68 -5.43 -0.52
C ASN A 112 5.13 -5.91 -0.55
N ILE A 113 5.33 -7.12 -1.04
CA ILE A 113 6.67 -7.69 -1.20
C ILE A 113 7.18 -7.34 -2.59
N VAL A 114 8.39 -6.78 -2.63
CA VAL A 114 9.11 -6.62 -3.90
C VAL A 114 9.97 -7.85 -4.09
N TYR A 115 9.57 -8.70 -5.04
CA TYR A 115 10.35 -9.89 -5.38
C TYR A 115 11.66 -9.46 -6.06
N LEU A 116 12.76 -9.88 -5.48
CA LEU A 116 14.11 -9.69 -6.01
C LEU A 116 14.78 -11.06 -6.08
N SER A 117 15.39 -11.35 -7.22
CA SER A 117 16.23 -12.52 -7.38
C SER A 117 17.49 -12.39 -6.51
N ASP A 118 18.18 -13.51 -6.24
CA ASP A 118 19.40 -13.50 -5.43
C ASP A 118 20.56 -12.70 -6.04
N GLN A 119 20.47 -12.38 -7.33
CA GLN A 119 21.48 -11.61 -8.05
C GLN A 119 21.16 -10.11 -8.09
N ASP A 120 19.97 -9.69 -7.65
CA ASP A 120 19.56 -8.30 -7.71
C ASP A 120 20.19 -7.48 -6.59
N ASP A 121 20.69 -6.29 -6.94
CA ASP A 121 21.14 -5.31 -5.95
C ASP A 121 19.93 -4.63 -5.31
N ILE A 122 19.90 -4.61 -3.98
CA ILE A 122 18.83 -3.96 -3.20
C ILE A 122 19.01 -2.44 -3.12
N ASN A 123 20.23 -1.92 -3.31
CA ASN A 123 20.53 -0.50 -3.06
C ASN A 123 19.70 0.49 -3.89
N PRO A 124 19.39 0.23 -5.18
CA PRO A 124 18.55 1.14 -5.97
C PRO A 124 17.13 1.31 -5.39
N TYR A 125 16.62 0.31 -4.68
CA TYR A 125 15.30 0.36 -4.07
C TYR A 125 15.31 1.14 -2.76
N LEU A 126 16.38 1.04 -1.97
CA LEU A 126 16.45 1.59 -0.61
C LEU A 126 16.94 3.05 -0.55
N ASN A 127 16.87 3.78 -1.66
CA ASN A 127 17.32 5.17 -1.70
C ASN A 127 16.43 6.06 -0.83
N GLU A 128 17.01 6.68 0.20
CA GLU A 128 16.29 7.45 1.23
C GLU A 128 15.93 8.88 0.79
N ASP A 129 16.47 9.36 -0.35
CA ASP A 129 16.39 10.75 -0.80
C ASP A 129 15.04 11.17 -1.43
N ASN A 130 14.00 10.34 -1.33
CA ASN A 130 12.68 10.68 -1.85
C ASN A 130 11.69 11.03 -0.73
N ASP A 131 11.20 12.28 -0.75
CA ASP A 131 10.18 12.81 0.17
C ASP A 131 8.76 12.31 -0.14
N ASP A 132 8.58 11.47 -1.17
CA ASP A 132 7.29 10.90 -1.51
C ASP A 132 6.69 10.09 -0.36
N PHE A 133 5.39 10.27 -0.13
CA PHE A 133 4.59 9.54 0.85
C PHE A 133 3.98 8.24 0.33
N ILE A 134 4.10 7.89 -0.95
CA ILE A 134 3.43 6.70 -1.52
C ILE A 134 4.45 5.77 -2.15
N LEU A 135 4.13 4.47 -2.20
CA LEU A 135 4.90 3.46 -2.94
C LEU A 135 6.40 3.43 -2.59
N ARG A 136 6.73 3.76 -1.33
CA ARG A 136 8.11 3.80 -0.85
C ARG A 136 8.63 2.41 -0.58
N HIS A 137 9.89 2.18 -0.94
CA HIS A 137 10.59 0.97 -0.58
C HIS A 137 11.27 1.09 0.78
N SER A 138 11.33 -0.02 1.50
CA SER A 138 12.04 -0.11 2.78
C SER A 138 12.53 -1.53 2.99
N CYS A 139 13.61 -1.71 3.73
CA CYS A 139 14.00 -3.03 4.18
C CYS A 139 13.11 -3.46 5.37
N PRO A 140 12.86 -4.78 5.57
CA PRO A 140 12.10 -5.28 6.70
C PRO A 140 12.53 -4.73 8.06
N ASN A 141 13.85 -4.59 8.27
CA ASN A 141 14.41 -4.10 9.52
C ASN A 141 14.03 -2.64 9.82
N GLN A 142 13.90 -1.78 8.80
CA GLN A 142 13.42 -0.41 8.98
C GLN A 142 11.95 -0.43 9.44
N VAL A 143 11.10 -1.20 8.75
CA VAL A 143 9.66 -1.32 9.06
C VAL A 143 9.43 -1.88 10.47
N LEU A 144 10.17 -2.93 10.84
CA LEU A 144 10.04 -3.58 12.15
C LEU A 144 10.53 -2.70 13.31
N LYS A 145 11.41 -1.71 13.07
CA LYS A 145 11.88 -0.78 14.11
C LYS A 145 10.82 0.23 14.51
N SER A 146 10.04 0.75 13.56
CA SER A 146 9.08 1.84 13.78
C SER A 146 7.65 1.36 14.05
N ARG A 147 7.39 0.05 13.96
CA ARG A 147 6.02 -0.49 14.02
C ARG A 147 5.88 -1.71 14.92
N GLU A 148 4.74 -1.75 15.61
CA GLU A 148 4.31 -2.90 16.42
C GLU A 148 3.24 -3.76 15.69
N LYS A 149 2.63 -3.19 14.66
CA LYS A 149 1.47 -3.72 13.94
C LYS A 149 1.68 -3.53 12.45
N ILE A 150 1.59 -4.61 11.67
CA ILE A 150 2.00 -4.62 10.27
C ILE A 150 0.92 -5.29 9.44
N TRP A 151 0.38 -4.54 8.47
CA TRP A 151 -0.43 -5.11 7.40
C TRP A 151 0.48 -5.52 6.25
N LEU A 152 0.41 -6.78 5.85
CA LEU A 152 1.30 -7.36 4.86
C LEU A 152 0.49 -8.15 3.83
N ASP A 153 0.72 -7.86 2.57
CA ASP A 153 0.33 -8.75 1.48
C ASP A 153 1.27 -9.95 1.46
N THR A 154 0.71 -11.15 1.62
CA THR A 154 1.50 -12.37 1.79
C THR A 154 1.84 -13.10 0.49
N ARG A 155 1.59 -12.48 -0.68
CA ARG A 155 2.02 -13.01 -1.97
C ARG A 155 3.51 -12.77 -2.18
N VAL A 156 4.26 -13.86 -2.34
CA VAL A 156 5.72 -13.88 -2.47
C VAL A 156 6.21 -14.13 -3.90
N ASP A 157 5.30 -14.45 -4.80
CA ASP A 157 5.60 -15.01 -6.12
C ASP A 157 5.95 -13.95 -7.18
N GLY A 158 6.00 -12.67 -6.84
CA GLY A 158 6.23 -11.58 -7.82
C GLY A 158 5.13 -11.49 -8.89
N ILE A 159 4.09 -12.33 -8.83
CA ILE A 159 2.99 -12.40 -9.78
C ILE A 159 1.84 -11.45 -9.34
N GLY A 160 1.84 -11.02 -8.08
CA GLY A 160 0.82 -10.12 -7.52
C GLY A 160 0.73 -8.72 -8.13
N LEU A 161 1.71 -8.29 -8.93
CA LEU A 161 1.73 -6.97 -9.59
C LEU A 161 2.24 -7.03 -11.04
N GLN A 162 2.10 -8.17 -11.74
CA GLN A 162 2.28 -8.19 -13.20
C GLN A 162 1.07 -7.59 -13.92
N PHE A 163 0.81 -6.31 -13.68
CA PHE A 163 0.05 -5.47 -14.58
C PHE A 163 0.66 -4.06 -14.55
N LEU A 164 1.88 -3.97 -15.11
CA LEU A 164 2.33 -2.76 -15.78
C LEU A 164 1.58 -2.62 -17.12
#